data_AF-A0A3M0LA36-F1
#
_entry.id   AF-A0A3M0LA36-F1
#
_cell.length_a   1.000
_cell.length_b   1.000
_cell.length_c   1.000
_cell.angle_alpha   90.00
_cell.angle_beta   90.00
_cell.angle_gamma   90.00
#
_symmetry.space_group_name_H-M   'P 1'
#
loop_
_entity.id
_entity.type
_entity.pdbx_description
1 polymer ?
#
loop_
_entity_poly.entity_id
_entity_poly.type
_entity_poly.pdbx_seq_one_letter_code
_entity_poly.pdbx_strand_id
1 'polypeptide(L)'
;MWVCQQIGITPCVYLGKFTNLADFCVQVLIVPRVLYHQEEEMYHFLEETIQLHKREVMTGITIAMLLGLGAASTATGVSALMTQHQGLSQLQMTIDEALLRIEKSISSLEESISSLSEVVLQNRRGLDLLLMQQGGLCAALREECCFYADHTGVMRDSMAELRERVAQRKREREAQQGWFKSWFNQSPWLATLVSTLIGPLTMILLVLIFGPCILNKSVSFARSRLEKVDILFVQRLQLP
;
A
#
# COMPACT_ATOMS: atom_id res chain seq x y z
N MET A 1 -35.11 -34.19 0.44
CA MET A 1 -34.40 -35.33 -0.18
C MET A 1 -34.86 -36.59 0.52
N TRP A 2 -34.75 -37.77 -0.09
CA TRP A 2 -35.03 -39.04 0.59
C TRP A 2 -33.77 -39.90 0.65
N VAL A 3 -33.54 -40.54 1.80
CA VAL A 3 -32.51 -41.58 1.97
C VAL A 3 -33.22 -42.90 2.12
N CYS A 4 -32.97 -43.80 1.18
CA CYS A 4 -33.57 -45.11 1.09
C CYS A 4 -32.52 -46.19 1.38
N GLN A 5 -32.90 -47.23 2.13
CA GLN A 5 -31.96 -48.27 2.59
C GLN A 5 -31.17 -48.95 1.45
N GLN A 6 -31.79 -49.23 0.31
CA GLN A 6 -31.14 -49.94 -0.82
C GLN A 6 -30.74 -49.04 -1.99
N ILE A 7 -31.46 -47.94 -2.22
CA ILE A 7 -31.29 -47.05 -3.38
C ILE A 7 -30.34 -45.88 -3.02
N GLY A 8 -30.07 -45.67 -1.74
CA GLY A 8 -29.30 -44.54 -1.24
C GLY A 8 -30.09 -43.24 -1.33
N ILE A 9 -29.41 -42.16 -1.68
CA ILE A 9 -29.98 -40.82 -1.71
C ILE A 9 -30.73 -40.58 -3.04
N THR A 10 -32.02 -40.25 -2.97
CA THR A 10 -32.86 -39.98 -4.15
C THR A 10 -33.61 -38.64 -4.02
N PRO A 11 -33.78 -37.88 -5.13
CA PRO A 11 -34.56 -36.66 -5.12
C PRO A 11 -36.08 -36.94 -5.06
N CYS A 12 -36.52 -38.07 -5.61
CA CYS A 12 -37.92 -38.48 -5.66
C CYS A 12 -38.05 -39.98 -5.36
N VAL A 13 -39.14 -40.33 -4.68
CA VAL A 13 -39.45 -41.70 -4.26
C VAL A 13 -40.76 -42.12 -4.90
N TYR A 14 -40.74 -43.20 -5.66
CA TYR A 14 -41.92 -43.75 -6.32
C TYR A 14 -42.58 -44.80 -5.41
N LEU A 15 -43.75 -44.46 -4.84
CA LEU A 15 -44.44 -45.30 -3.85
C LEU A 15 -44.88 -46.67 -4.41
N GLY A 16 -45.05 -46.82 -5.72
CA GLY A 16 -45.47 -48.09 -6.33
C GLY A 16 -44.43 -49.22 -6.27
N LYS A 17 -43.19 -48.93 -5.86
CA LYS A 17 -42.12 -49.94 -5.69
C LYS A 17 -41.99 -50.49 -4.26
N PHE A 18 -42.73 -49.96 -3.27
CA PHE A 18 -42.68 -50.40 -1.85
C PHE A 18 -43.57 -51.61 -1.56
N THR A 19 -43.75 -52.51 -2.52
CA THR A 19 -44.71 -53.60 -2.39
C THR A 19 -44.13 -54.86 -1.80
N ASN A 20 -42.81 -55.05 -1.79
CA ASN A 20 -42.18 -56.23 -1.18
C ASN A 20 -40.78 -55.91 -0.65
N LEU A 21 -40.56 -56.26 0.62
CA LEU A 21 -39.33 -56.14 1.43
C LEU A 21 -39.20 -54.79 2.15
N ALA A 22 -38.67 -54.87 3.37
CA ALA A 22 -38.65 -53.87 4.44
C ALA A 22 -37.81 -52.61 4.16
N ASP A 23 -37.89 -52.05 2.95
CA ASP A 23 -37.22 -50.82 2.59
C ASP A 23 -37.99 -49.61 3.10
N PHE A 24 -37.33 -48.84 3.96
CA PHE A 24 -37.83 -47.55 4.41
C PHE A 24 -37.02 -46.44 3.75
N CYS A 25 -37.69 -45.33 3.45
CA CYS A 25 -37.05 -44.10 3.03
C CYS A 25 -37.38 -43.01 4.03
N VAL A 26 -36.35 -42.31 4.50
CA VAL A 26 -36.50 -41.18 5.42
C VAL A 26 -36.30 -39.91 4.63
N GLN A 27 -37.22 -38.97 4.80
CA GLN A 27 -37.03 -37.63 4.27
C GLN A 27 -35.93 -36.95 5.07
N VAL A 28 -34.82 -36.62 4.42
CA VAL A 28 -33.69 -35.92 5.04
C VAL A 28 -33.44 -34.60 4.33
N LEU A 29 -32.93 -33.65 5.11
CA LEU A 29 -32.36 -32.40 4.65
C LEU A 29 -30.86 -32.48 4.93
N ILE A 30 -30.05 -32.66 3.89
CA ILE A 30 -28.60 -32.62 4.02
C ILE A 30 -28.19 -31.15 4.00
N VAL A 31 -27.74 -30.65 5.14
CA VAL A 31 -27.17 -29.30 5.24
C VAL A 31 -25.65 -29.47 5.32
N PRO A 32 -24.87 -28.93 4.36
CA PRO A 32 -23.42 -28.96 4.48
C PRO A 32 -23.02 -28.24 5.77
N ARG A 33 -22.10 -28.82 6.55
CA ARG A 33 -21.49 -28.11 7.67
C ARG A 33 -20.65 -26.98 7.09
N VAL A 34 -21.13 -25.75 7.26
CA VAL A 34 -20.37 -24.54 6.95
C VAL A 34 -19.68 -24.13 8.25
N LEU A 35 -18.36 -24.26 8.28
CA LEU A 35 -17.54 -23.65 9.32
C LEU A 35 -17.15 -22.26 8.83
N TYR A 36 -17.54 -21.24 9.58
CA TYR A 36 -17.13 -19.87 9.32
C TYR A 36 -15.76 -19.68 9.96
N HIS A 37 -14.73 -19.48 9.13
CA HIS A 37 -13.41 -19.08 9.59
C HIS A 37 -13.43 -17.59 9.92
N GLN A 38 -12.74 -17.19 10.99
CA GLN A 38 -12.64 -15.77 11.34
C GLN A 38 -11.76 -15.05 10.32
N GLU A 39 -12.06 -13.78 10.08
CA GLU A 39 -11.31 -12.93 9.13
C GLU A 39 -9.81 -12.87 9.43
N GLU A 40 -9.43 -12.97 10.70
CA GLU A 40 -8.04 -12.94 11.17
C GLU A 40 -7.18 -14.07 10.57
N GLU A 41 -7.75 -15.26 10.37
CA GLU A 41 -7.07 -16.39 9.72
C GLU A 41 -6.92 -16.18 8.20
N MET A 42 -7.90 -15.50 7.56
CA MET A 42 -7.83 -15.13 6.15
C MET A 42 -6.78 -14.04 5.89
N TYR A 43 -6.69 -13.03 6.78
CA TYR A 43 -5.67 -11.99 6.68
C TYR A 43 -4.27 -12.57 6.79
N HIS A 44 -4.04 -13.56 7.66
CA HIS A 44 -2.73 -14.20 7.78
C HIS A 44 -2.25 -14.84 6.48
N PHE A 45 -3.15 -15.51 5.75
CA PHE A 45 -2.84 -16.12 4.44
C PHE A 45 -2.57 -15.05 3.35
N LEU A 46 -3.34 -13.97 3.36
CA LEU A 46 -3.17 -12.87 2.41
C LEU A 46 -1.87 -12.07 2.68
N GLU A 47 -1.57 -11.81 3.95
CA GLU A 47 -0.38 -11.11 4.42
C GLU A 47 0.90 -11.86 4.02
N GLU A 48 0.91 -13.19 4.15
CA GLU A 48 2.04 -14.05 3.70
C GLU A 48 2.32 -13.89 2.19
N THR A 49 1.25 -13.76 1.40
CA THR A 49 1.35 -13.57 -0.06
C THR A 49 1.84 -12.17 -0.42
N ILE A 50 1.43 -11.14 0.34
CA ILE A 50 1.82 -9.74 0.13
C ILE A 50 3.28 -9.49 0.55
N GLN A 51 3.77 -10.15 1.61
CA GLN A 51 5.16 -10.03 2.06
C GLN A 51 6.17 -10.45 0.97
N LEU A 52 5.84 -11.44 0.14
CA LEU A 52 6.67 -11.82 -1.01
C LEU A 52 6.76 -10.72 -2.08
N HIS A 53 5.77 -9.82 -2.14
CA HIS A 53 5.73 -8.68 -3.06
C HIS A 53 6.18 -7.36 -2.44
N LYS A 54 6.56 -7.37 -1.15
CA LYS A 54 7.19 -6.23 -0.47
C LYS A 54 8.64 -6.09 -0.94
N ARG A 55 8.81 -5.81 -2.23
CA ARG A 55 10.03 -5.20 -2.73
C ARG A 55 9.99 -3.77 -2.21
N GLU A 56 10.72 -3.53 -1.14
CA GLU A 56 10.90 -2.22 -0.53
C GLU A 56 11.07 -1.17 -1.62
N VAL A 57 10.05 -0.33 -1.82
CA VAL A 57 10.23 0.88 -2.59
C VAL A 57 11.25 1.67 -1.79
N MET A 58 12.46 1.72 -2.34
CA MET A 58 13.67 2.39 -1.83
C MET A 58 13.38 3.89 -1.68
N THR A 59 12.56 4.21 -0.69
CA THR A 59 11.96 5.52 -0.39
C THR A 59 13.00 6.53 0.08
N GLY A 60 14.23 6.08 0.36
CA GLY A 60 15.36 6.96 0.67
C GLY A 60 16.02 7.63 -0.55
N ILE A 61 15.87 7.10 -1.77
CA ILE A 61 16.63 7.61 -2.93
C ILE A 61 15.87 8.69 -3.70
N THR A 62 14.54 8.68 -3.68
CA THR A 62 13.72 9.66 -4.41
C THR A 62 13.76 11.06 -3.78
N ILE A 63 13.86 11.17 -2.46
CA ILE A 63 13.96 12.48 -1.78
C ILE A 63 15.34 13.10 -2.01
N ALA A 64 16.40 12.28 -2.08
CA ALA A 64 17.74 12.73 -2.42
C ALA A 64 17.91 13.07 -3.92
N MET A 65 17.14 12.45 -4.82
CA MET A 65 17.06 12.85 -6.23
C MET A 65 16.24 14.12 -6.45
N LEU A 66 15.16 14.34 -5.70
CA LEU A 66 14.38 15.59 -5.77
C LEU A 66 15.12 16.78 -5.16
N LEU A 67 16.00 16.54 -4.18
CA LEU A 67 16.92 17.53 -3.60
C LEU A 67 18.34 17.45 -4.19
N GLY A 68 18.53 16.62 -5.23
CA GLY A 68 19.81 16.29 -5.84
C GLY A 68 20.33 17.41 -6.72
N LEU A 69 20.95 18.40 -6.06
CA LEU A 69 22.18 19.06 -6.48
C LEU A 69 22.39 19.16 -7.99
N GLY A 70 21.96 20.28 -8.56
CA GLY A 70 22.48 20.76 -9.84
C GLY A 70 23.99 20.99 -9.74
N ALA A 71 24.77 19.96 -10.03
CA ALA A 71 26.19 20.08 -10.34
C ALA A 71 26.33 20.51 -11.81
N ALA A 72 25.91 21.73 -12.11
CA ALA A 72 26.35 22.44 -13.31
C ALA A 72 27.07 23.70 -12.81
N SER A 73 28.39 23.59 -12.79
CA SER A 73 29.30 24.70 -12.61
C SER A 73 28.94 25.86 -13.54
N THR A 74 29.09 27.07 -13.01
CA THR A 74 29.12 28.38 -13.68
C THR A 74 27.78 29.10 -13.92
N ALA A 75 27.61 30.17 -13.14
CA ALA A 75 26.94 31.43 -13.46
C ALA A 75 25.50 31.38 -14.00
N THR A 76 24.51 31.48 -13.09
CA THR A 76 23.44 32.50 -13.07
C THR A 76 22.37 32.07 -12.06
N GLY A 77 22.58 32.44 -10.79
CA GLY A 77 21.64 32.16 -9.72
C GLY A 77 20.44 33.11 -9.76
N VAL A 78 19.44 32.83 -10.60
CA VAL A 78 18.05 33.31 -10.42
C VAL A 78 17.02 32.40 -11.13
N SER A 79 17.39 31.75 -12.24
CA SER A 79 16.43 31.04 -13.11
C SER A 79 15.93 29.68 -12.58
N ALA A 80 16.62 29.08 -11.59
CA ALA A 80 16.17 27.82 -10.97
C ALA A 80 14.85 27.96 -10.18
N LEU A 81 14.47 29.18 -9.75
CA LEU A 81 13.20 29.43 -9.05
C LEU A 81 11.99 29.57 -10.00
N MET A 82 12.21 29.87 -11.29
CA MET A 82 11.11 30.07 -12.24
C MET A 82 10.60 28.74 -12.84
N THR A 83 11.45 27.72 -12.96
CA THR A 83 11.07 26.38 -13.40
C THR A 83 10.42 25.53 -12.30
N GLN A 84 10.54 25.93 -11.02
CA GLN A 84 9.99 25.19 -9.89
C GLN A 84 8.45 25.29 -9.77
N HIS A 85 7.84 26.41 -10.22
CA HIS A 85 6.38 26.57 -10.13
C HIS A 85 5.64 25.61 -11.07
N GLN A 86 6.16 25.36 -12.27
CA GLN A 86 5.59 24.42 -13.23
C GLN A 86 5.70 22.97 -12.73
N GLY A 87 6.87 22.58 -12.18
CA GLY A 87 7.08 21.25 -11.60
C GLY A 87 6.14 20.95 -10.44
N LEU A 88 5.87 21.92 -9.57
CA LEU A 88 4.96 21.74 -8.42
C LEU A 88 3.50 21.54 -8.88
N SER A 89 3.04 22.30 -9.88
CA SER A 89 1.68 22.15 -10.44
C SER A 89 1.47 20.81 -11.14
N GLN A 90 2.50 20.31 -11.84
CA GLN A 90 2.46 19.01 -12.50
C GLN A 90 2.44 17.85 -11.48
N LEU A 91 3.17 18.02 -10.37
CA LEU A 91 3.19 17.07 -9.27
C LEU A 91 1.83 16.99 -8.57
N GLN A 92 1.17 18.14 -8.36
CA GLN A 92 -0.19 18.21 -7.79
C GLN A 92 -1.21 17.47 -8.66
N MET A 93 -1.22 17.72 -9.98
CA MET A 93 -2.14 17.01 -10.88
C MET A 93 -1.90 15.51 -10.90
N THR A 94 -0.64 15.07 -10.87
CA THR A 94 -0.28 13.64 -10.80
C THR A 94 -0.84 12.98 -9.53
N ILE A 95 -0.78 13.70 -8.41
CA ILE A 95 -1.28 13.24 -7.11
C ILE A 95 -2.82 13.17 -7.09
N ASP A 96 -3.50 14.14 -7.71
CA ASP A 96 -4.97 14.15 -7.82
C ASP A 96 -5.47 13.05 -8.74
N GLU A 97 -4.79 12.82 -9.86
CA GLU A 97 -5.06 11.69 -10.76
C GLU A 97 -4.87 10.36 -10.03
N ALA A 98 -3.80 10.23 -9.23
CA ALA A 98 -3.56 9.02 -8.44
C ALA A 98 -4.68 8.78 -7.42
N LEU A 99 -5.20 9.82 -6.76
CA LEU A 99 -6.29 9.68 -5.80
C LEU A 99 -7.59 9.21 -6.47
N LEU A 100 -7.94 9.80 -7.62
CA LEU A 100 -9.09 9.35 -8.42
C LEU A 100 -8.93 7.91 -8.90
N ARG A 101 -7.72 7.53 -9.30
CA ARG A 101 -7.42 6.16 -9.73
C ARG A 101 -7.60 5.16 -8.57
N ILE A 102 -7.14 5.50 -7.37
CA ILE A 102 -7.30 4.67 -6.17
C ILE A 102 -8.79 4.48 -5.85
N GLU A 103 -9.57 5.56 -5.85
CA GLU A 103 -11.02 5.50 -5.59
C GLU A 103 -11.75 4.59 -6.58
N LYS A 104 -11.41 4.70 -7.88
CA LYS A 104 -11.95 3.83 -8.93
C LYS A 104 -11.53 2.36 -8.73
N SER A 105 -10.28 2.10 -8.38
CA SER A 105 -9.78 0.76 -8.11
C SER A 105 -10.48 0.11 -6.92
N ILE A 106 -10.71 0.85 -5.83
CA ILE A 106 -11.48 0.39 -4.66
C ILE A 106 -12.89 -0.06 -5.07
N SER A 107 -13.58 0.77 -5.85
CA SER A 107 -14.94 0.45 -6.31
C SER A 107 -14.99 -0.78 -7.22
N SER A 108 -14.04 -0.89 -8.15
CA SER A 108 -13.96 -2.04 -9.06
C SER A 108 -13.63 -3.34 -8.33
N LEU A 109 -12.80 -3.25 -7.29
CA LEU A 109 -12.41 -4.41 -6.48
C LEU A 109 -13.60 -4.94 -5.66
N GLU A 110 -14.36 -4.05 -5.03
CA GLU A 110 -15.58 -4.40 -4.30
C GLU A 110 -16.58 -5.17 -5.19
N GLU A 111 -16.86 -4.63 -6.38
CA GLU A 111 -17.77 -5.26 -7.36
C GLU A 111 -17.26 -6.62 -7.83
N SER A 112 -15.97 -6.71 -8.16
CA SER A 112 -15.36 -7.96 -8.63
C SER A 112 -15.42 -9.06 -7.57
N ILE A 113 -15.13 -8.75 -6.31
CA ILE A 113 -15.16 -9.73 -5.23
C ILE A 113 -16.59 -10.18 -4.93
N SER A 114 -17.54 -9.25 -4.89
CA SER A 114 -18.96 -9.58 -4.71
C SER A 114 -19.44 -10.51 -5.81
N SER A 115 -19.19 -10.16 -7.08
CA SER A 115 -19.60 -10.93 -8.26
C SER A 115 -18.95 -12.32 -8.31
N LEU A 116 -17.64 -12.40 -8.06
CA LEU A 116 -16.93 -13.69 -8.02
C LEU A 116 -17.45 -14.59 -6.91
N SER A 117 -17.74 -14.03 -5.72
CA SER A 117 -18.29 -14.81 -4.61
C SER A 117 -19.66 -15.39 -4.95
N GLU A 118 -20.51 -14.64 -5.64
CA GLU A 118 -21.84 -15.11 -6.07
C GLU A 118 -21.73 -16.26 -7.07
N VAL A 119 -20.89 -16.11 -8.10
CA VAL A 119 -20.66 -17.14 -9.13
C VAL A 119 -20.03 -18.40 -8.54
N VAL A 120 -19.06 -18.26 -7.63
CA VAL A 120 -18.41 -19.40 -6.96
C VAL A 120 -19.42 -20.17 -6.09
N LEU A 121 -20.25 -19.45 -5.33
CA LEU A 121 -21.29 -20.08 -4.51
C LEU A 121 -22.38 -20.73 -5.37
N GLN A 122 -22.72 -20.15 -6.51
CA GLN A 122 -23.66 -20.74 -7.46
C GLN A 122 -23.10 -22.03 -8.07
N ASN A 123 -21.84 -22.00 -8.53
CA ASN A 123 -21.16 -23.18 -9.06
C ASN A 123 -21.05 -24.28 -8.00
N ARG A 124 -20.73 -23.93 -6.75
CA ARG A 124 -20.72 -24.87 -5.63
C ARG A 124 -22.06 -25.55 -5.44
N ARG A 125 -23.17 -24.79 -5.39
CA ARG A 125 -24.52 -25.38 -5.23
C ARG A 125 -24.85 -26.35 -6.35
N GLY A 126 -24.50 -26.02 -7.60
CA GLY A 126 -24.69 -26.90 -8.74
C GLY A 126 -23.84 -28.18 -8.67
N LEU A 127 -22.56 -28.03 -8.35
CA LEU A 127 -21.62 -29.15 -8.24
C LEU A 127 -21.94 -30.06 -7.05
N ASP A 128 -22.37 -29.51 -5.91
CA ASP A 128 -22.82 -30.29 -4.76
C ASP A 128 -24.05 -31.14 -5.09
N LEU A 129 -24.96 -30.64 -5.94
CA LEU A 129 -26.12 -31.39 -6.42
C LEU A 129 -25.72 -32.53 -7.37
N LEU A 130 -24.74 -32.28 -8.26
CA LEU A 130 -24.23 -33.31 -9.18
C LEU A 130 -23.41 -34.39 -8.47
N LEU A 131 -22.64 -34.01 -7.45
CA LEU A 131 -21.74 -34.90 -6.69
C LEU A 131 -22.37 -35.40 -5.39
N MET A 132 -23.69 -35.36 -5.31
CA MET A 132 -24.41 -35.66 -4.07
C MET A 132 -24.24 -37.11 -3.61
N GLN A 133 -24.06 -38.06 -4.54
CA GLN A 133 -23.74 -39.46 -4.20
C GLN A 133 -22.33 -39.61 -3.61
N GLN A 134 -21.41 -38.72 -3.96
CA GLN A 134 -20.05 -38.67 -3.42
C GLN A 134 -19.95 -37.78 -2.15
N GLY A 135 -21.07 -37.24 -1.66
CA GLY A 135 -21.11 -36.38 -0.47
C GLY A 135 -20.92 -34.89 -0.75
N GLY A 136 -21.01 -34.45 -2.01
CA GLY A 136 -20.78 -33.07 -2.45
C GLY A 136 -19.37 -32.86 -3.04
N LEU A 137 -19.08 -31.65 -3.51
CA LEU A 137 -17.85 -31.30 -4.24
C LEU A 137 -16.58 -31.61 -3.42
N CYS A 138 -16.54 -31.18 -2.16
CA CYS A 138 -15.34 -31.36 -1.32
C CYS A 138 -15.12 -32.80 -0.88
N ALA A 139 -16.19 -33.54 -0.61
CA ALA A 139 -16.10 -34.96 -0.31
C ALA A 139 -15.67 -35.77 -1.54
N ALA A 140 -16.14 -35.38 -2.74
CA ALA A 140 -15.72 -35.99 -3.99
C ALA A 140 -14.22 -35.76 -4.29
N LEU A 141 -13.72 -34.56 -3.99
CA LEU A 141 -12.30 -34.20 -4.16
C LEU A 141 -11.41 -34.76 -3.04
N ARG A 142 -11.98 -35.20 -1.91
CA ARG A 142 -11.26 -35.64 -0.69
C ARG A 142 -10.31 -34.57 -0.13
N GLU A 143 -10.70 -33.31 -0.26
CA GLU A 143 -9.92 -32.15 0.20
C GLU A 143 -10.83 -31.20 1.00
N GLU A 144 -10.23 -30.39 1.87
CA GLU A 144 -10.92 -29.28 2.51
C GLU A 144 -11.06 -28.13 1.50
N CYS A 145 -12.29 -27.81 1.06
CA CYS A 145 -12.50 -26.62 0.23
C CYS A 145 -12.89 -25.40 1.08
N CYS A 146 -12.15 -24.31 0.89
CA CYS A 146 -12.48 -23.00 1.41
C CYS A 146 -13.13 -22.15 0.31
N PHE A 147 -14.29 -21.56 0.61
CA PHE A 147 -14.98 -20.65 -0.31
C PHE A 147 -15.20 -19.32 0.38
N TYR A 148 -14.84 -18.23 -0.29
CA TYR A 148 -15.16 -16.89 0.18
C TYR A 148 -16.65 -16.61 -0.03
N ALA A 149 -17.28 -16.02 0.98
CA ALA A 149 -18.69 -15.68 0.92
C ALA A 149 -18.96 -14.40 1.71
N ASP A 150 -19.38 -13.35 0.99
CA ASP A 150 -19.67 -12.04 1.57
C ASP A 150 -21.04 -12.05 2.26
N HIS A 151 -21.10 -12.64 3.45
CA HIS A 151 -22.32 -12.74 4.26
C HIS A 151 -22.40 -11.67 5.35
N THR A 152 -21.23 -11.24 5.82
CA THR A 152 -21.06 -10.36 6.97
C THR A 152 -20.95 -8.89 6.58
N GLY A 153 -20.78 -8.59 5.29
CA GLY A 153 -20.60 -7.23 4.79
C GLY A 153 -19.25 -6.62 5.18
N VAL A 154 -18.36 -7.38 5.80
CA VAL A 154 -17.06 -6.88 6.28
C VAL A 154 -16.23 -6.32 5.14
N MET A 155 -16.28 -6.93 3.95
CA MET A 155 -15.54 -6.39 2.82
C MET A 155 -16.11 -5.02 2.39
N ARG A 156 -17.42 -4.83 2.48
CA ARG A 156 -18.08 -3.55 2.24
C ARG A 156 -17.70 -2.52 3.30
N ASP A 157 -17.64 -2.91 4.58
CA ASP A 157 -17.22 -2.04 5.68
C ASP A 157 -15.74 -1.64 5.55
N SER A 158 -14.86 -2.60 5.23
CA SER A 158 -13.44 -2.36 4.98
C SER A 158 -13.22 -1.43 3.78
N MET A 159 -13.95 -1.64 2.68
CA MET A 159 -13.89 -0.77 1.51
C MET A 159 -14.48 0.62 1.80
N ALA A 160 -15.52 0.71 2.63
CA ALA A 160 -16.08 1.97 3.10
C ALA A 160 -15.08 2.76 3.97
N GLU A 161 -14.39 2.08 4.89
CA GLU A 161 -13.34 2.68 5.70
C GLU A 161 -12.18 3.17 4.82
N LEU A 162 -11.76 2.39 3.82
CA LEU A 162 -10.75 2.80 2.86
C LEU A 162 -11.20 4.04 2.07
N ARG A 163 -12.46 4.09 1.61
CA ARG A 163 -13.03 5.28 0.96
C ARG A 163 -13.01 6.49 1.88
N GLU A 164 -13.38 6.32 3.15
CA GLU A 164 -13.37 7.41 4.13
C GLU A 164 -11.95 7.92 4.37
N ARG A 165 -10.96 7.03 4.54
CA ARG A 165 -9.55 7.42 4.69
C ARG A 165 -9.02 8.15 3.45
N VAL A 166 -9.36 7.70 2.24
CA VAL A 166 -8.99 8.37 0.99
C VAL A 166 -9.64 9.75 0.90
N ALA A 167 -10.94 9.86 1.22
CA ALA A 167 -11.66 11.12 1.24
C ALA A 167 -11.13 12.10 2.29
N GLN A 168 -10.76 11.60 3.47
CA GLN A 168 -10.15 12.39 4.53
C GLN A 168 -8.79 12.95 4.08
N ARG A 169 -7.90 12.11 3.52
CA ARG A 169 -6.61 12.54 2.97
C ARG A 169 -6.77 13.60 1.88
N LYS A 170 -7.84 13.51 1.07
CA LYS A 170 -8.17 14.52 0.06
C LYS A 170 -8.54 15.86 0.72
N ARG A 171 -9.46 15.86 1.69
CA ARG A 171 -9.89 17.07 2.41
C ARG A 171 -8.75 17.74 3.15
N GLU A 172 -7.90 16.97 3.83
CA GLU A 172 -6.71 17.50 4.53
C GLU A 172 -5.76 18.20 3.55
N ARG A 173 -5.53 17.60 2.37
CA ARG A 173 -4.70 18.21 1.33
C ARG A 173 -5.33 19.47 0.73
N GLU A 174 -6.63 19.44 0.42
CA GLU A 174 -7.36 20.60 -0.08
C GLU A 174 -7.37 21.75 0.94
N ALA A 175 -7.48 21.44 2.24
CA ALA A 175 -7.40 22.42 3.32
C ALA A 175 -5.99 23.00 3.47
N GLN A 176 -4.95 22.16 3.44
CA GLN A 176 -3.56 22.60 3.55
C GLN A 176 -3.12 23.43 2.34
N GLN A 177 -3.45 22.98 1.13
CA GLN A 177 -3.19 23.72 -0.11
C GLN A 177 -4.04 24.99 -0.18
N GLY A 178 -5.29 24.94 0.28
CA GLY A 178 -6.21 26.06 0.36
C GLY A 178 -5.72 27.16 1.30
N TRP A 179 -5.28 26.83 2.51
CA TRP A 179 -4.70 27.82 3.43
C TRP A 179 -3.46 28.46 2.79
N PHE A 180 -2.52 27.64 2.29
CA PHE A 180 -1.26 28.16 1.76
C PHE A 180 -1.53 29.07 0.57
N LYS A 181 -2.34 28.62 -0.39
CA LYS A 181 -2.71 29.39 -1.57
C LYS A 181 -3.49 30.67 -1.22
N SER A 182 -4.39 30.62 -0.23
CA SER A 182 -5.14 31.79 0.24
C SER A 182 -4.22 32.85 0.86
N TRP A 183 -3.29 32.44 1.72
CA TRP A 183 -2.36 33.36 2.37
C TRP A 183 -1.41 34.03 1.37
N PHE A 184 -0.90 33.28 0.38
CA PHE A 184 -0.04 33.85 -0.67
C PHE A 184 -0.80 34.66 -1.73
N ASN A 185 -2.06 34.33 -2.03
CA ASN A 185 -2.91 35.16 -2.92
C ASN A 185 -3.27 36.51 -2.29
N GLN A 186 -3.48 36.56 -0.97
CA GLN A 186 -3.82 37.80 -0.25
C GLN A 186 -2.65 38.82 -0.26
N SER A 187 -1.41 38.36 -0.40
CA SER A 187 -0.22 39.21 -0.28
C SER A 187 0.91 38.74 -1.21
N PRO A 188 0.88 39.14 -2.50
CA PRO A 188 1.87 38.74 -3.49
C PRO A 188 3.32 39.07 -3.10
N TRP A 189 3.53 40.13 -2.32
CA TRP A 189 4.86 40.52 -1.84
C TRP A 189 5.42 39.58 -0.77
N LEU A 190 4.57 38.91 0.02
CA LEU A 190 5.01 37.93 1.01
C LEU A 190 5.51 36.65 0.32
N ALA A 191 4.89 36.25 -0.79
CA ALA A 191 5.34 35.12 -1.60
C ALA A 191 6.77 35.30 -2.09
N THR A 192 7.06 36.49 -2.62
CA THR A 192 8.41 36.83 -3.10
C THR A 192 9.40 36.93 -1.95
N LEU A 193 9.06 37.59 -0.85
CA LEU A 193 9.95 37.68 0.32
C LEU A 193 10.29 36.32 0.92
N VAL A 194 9.29 35.46 1.15
CA VAL A 194 9.50 34.14 1.78
C VAL A 194 10.35 33.24 0.88
N SER A 195 10.10 33.26 -0.44
CA SER A 195 10.90 32.52 -1.42
C SER A 195 12.35 33.03 -1.50
N THR A 196 12.54 34.36 -1.46
CA THR A 196 13.87 34.97 -1.50
C THR A 196 14.66 34.78 -0.20
N LEU A 197 14.00 34.74 0.96
CA LEU A 197 14.68 34.62 2.26
C LEU A 197 14.99 33.17 2.67
N ILE A 198 14.21 32.19 2.22
CA ILE A 198 14.43 30.77 2.57
C ILE A 198 15.78 30.25 2.09
N GLY A 199 16.22 30.61 0.88
CA GLY A 199 17.53 30.20 0.35
C GLY A 199 18.71 30.72 1.20
N PRO A 200 18.82 32.03 1.43
CA PRO A 200 19.85 32.60 2.30
C PRO A 200 19.80 32.05 3.73
N LEU A 201 18.61 31.92 4.33
CA LEU A 201 18.46 31.40 5.69
C LEU A 201 18.94 29.95 5.81
N THR A 202 18.58 29.09 4.84
CA THR A 202 19.03 27.70 4.82
C THR A 202 20.55 27.59 4.57
N MET A 203 21.10 28.42 3.69
CA MET A 203 22.56 28.49 3.48
C MET A 203 23.32 28.94 4.73
N ILE A 204 22.83 29.97 5.42
CA ILE A 204 23.42 30.42 6.69
C ILE A 204 23.36 29.31 7.75
N LEU A 205 22.22 28.62 7.86
CA LEU A 205 22.05 27.52 8.80
C LEU A 205 23.03 26.37 8.51
N LEU A 206 23.22 26.00 7.25
CA LEU A 206 24.20 24.99 6.84
C LEU A 206 25.63 25.43 7.16
N VAL A 207 25.99 26.69 6.91
CA VAL A 207 27.32 27.22 7.26
C VAL A 207 27.54 27.22 8.78
N LEU A 208 26.52 27.50 9.59
CA LEU A 208 26.64 27.45 11.05
C LEU A 208 26.80 26.02 11.58
N ILE A 209 26.15 25.03 10.95
CA ILE A 209 26.25 23.62 11.35
C ILE A 209 27.59 23.01 10.91
N PHE A 210 27.99 23.22 9.65
CA PHE A 210 29.18 22.58 9.06
C PHE A 210 30.45 23.42 9.18
N GLY A 211 30.33 24.74 9.29
CA GLY A 211 31.45 25.68 9.39
C GLY A 211 32.41 25.37 10.53
N PRO A 212 31.93 25.17 11.78
CA PRO A 212 32.80 24.82 12.90
C PRO A 212 33.55 23.50 12.68
N CYS A 213 32.90 22.50 12.07
CA CYS A 213 33.52 21.21 11.73
C CYS A 213 34.61 21.35 10.67
N ILE A 214 34.34 22.09 9.59
CA ILE A 214 35.28 22.28 8.48
C ILE A 214 36.49 23.13 8.92
N LEU A 215 36.25 24.21 9.67
CA LEU A 215 37.31 25.08 10.18
C LEU A 215 38.20 24.35 11.19
N ASN A 216 37.63 23.56 12.10
CA ASN A 216 38.42 22.80 13.06
C ASN A 216 39.33 21.76 12.37
N LYS A 217 38.80 21.05 11.37
CA LYS A 217 39.59 20.09 10.58
C LYS A 217 40.72 20.76 9.79
N SER A 218 40.44 21.89 9.14
CA SER A 218 41.45 22.61 8.35
C SER A 218 42.55 23.25 9.22
N VAL A 219 42.21 23.82 10.38
CA VAL A 219 43.18 24.31 11.36
C VAL A 219 44.05 23.16 11.91
N SER A 220 43.44 22.01 12.24
CA SER A 220 44.20 20.84 12.72
C SER A 220 45.20 20.32 11.67
N PHE A 221 44.82 20.37 10.39
CA PHE A 221 45.68 19.98 9.29
C PHE A 221 46.83 20.97 9.08
N ALA A 222 46.55 22.27 9.08
CA ALA A 222 47.57 23.31 8.95
C ALA A 222 48.61 23.23 10.09
N ARG A 223 48.15 23.04 11.33
CA ARG A 223 49.03 22.88 12.50
C ARG A 223 49.94 21.66 12.37
N SER A 224 49.39 20.52 11.95
CA SER A 224 50.15 19.28 11.76
C SER A 224 51.18 19.37 10.62
N ARG A 225 50.96 20.23 9.63
CA ARG A 225 51.94 20.50 8.56
C ARG A 225 53.02 21.48 9.00
N LEU A 226 52.68 22.51 9.78
CA LEU A 226 53.64 23.46 10.33
C LEU A 226 54.60 22.78 11.32
N GLU A 227 54.09 21.94 12.22
CA GLU A 227 54.93 21.17 13.16
C GLU A 227 55.93 20.26 12.44
N LYS A 228 55.53 19.62 11.33
CA LYS A 228 56.45 18.81 10.53
C LYS A 228 57.54 19.63 9.85
N VAL A 229 57.24 20.85 9.43
CA VAL A 229 58.23 21.74 8.79
C VAL A 229 59.20 22.31 9.82
N ASP A 230 58.71 22.71 11.00
CA ASP A 230 59.55 23.18 12.11
C ASP A 230 60.51 22.08 12.59
N ILE A 231 60.03 20.84 12.75
CA ILE A 231 60.88 19.71 13.17
C ILE A 231 61.96 19.42 12.12
N LEU A 232 61.61 19.46 10.82
CA LEU A 232 62.58 19.26 9.73
C LEU A 232 63.62 20.39 9.65
N PHE A 233 63.21 21.62 9.97
CA PHE A 233 64.11 22.78 10.01
C PHE A 233 65.08 22.71 11.19
N VAL A 234 64.60 22.36 12.38
CA VAL A 234 65.44 22.15 13.58
C VAL A 234 66.42 20.99 13.37
N GLN A 235 65.96 19.88 12.77
CA GLN A 235 66.83 18.74 12.47
C GLN A 235 67.91 19.07 11.43
N ARG A 236 67.63 19.97 10.46
CA ARG A 236 68.62 20.48 9.50
C ARG A 236 69.67 21.40 10.14
N LEU A 237 69.33 22.10 11.23
CA LEU A 237 70.22 22.98 11.98
C LEU A 237 71.13 22.25 12.98
N GLN A 238 70.81 20.98 13.32
CA GLN A 238 71.59 20.15 14.25
C GLN A 238 72.52 19.14 13.57
N LEU A 239 72.58 19.09 12.23
CA LEU A 239 73.62 18.32 11.54
C LEU A 239 74.90 19.18 11.43
N PRO A 240 76.04 18.71 11.98
CA PRO A 240 77.32 19.42 11.94
C PRO A 240 77.92 19.53 10.54
#